data_AF-A0A924AC99-F1
#
_entry.id   AF-A0A924AC99-F1
#
_cell.length_a   1.000
_cell.length_b   1.000
_cell.length_c   1.000
_cell.angle_alpha   90.00
_cell.angle_beta   90.00
_cell.angle_gamma   90.00
#
_symmetry.space_group_name_H-M   'P 1'
#
loop_
_entity.id
_entity.type
_entity.pdbx_description
1 polymer ?
#
loop_
_entity_poly.entity_id
_entity_poly.type
_entity_poly.pdbx_seq_one_letter_code
_entity_poly.pdbx_strand_id
1 'polypeptide(L)'
;MKNYERRMAKQYRESQTQVAVAETPVPPVTIIPVKEPEVIVEPVQEEYAYLIENEYLDPFAKPLSTFSIDVDNASYTNTRRILNEGRLPDYDAVRIEEFINYFDYQYLKPTDKKPFAVDLETAECPWNKETKLVRIGLQGEVIKKEIMPPTNLVFLVDVSGSMQEENKLPLVKQSLKVLIENMRPSDHIAIVSYAGAAGLVLASTSCFEKEIINKAIDNL
;
A
#
# COMPACT_ATOMS: atom_id res chain seq x y z
N MET A 1 -93.45 -17.73 -36.63
CA MET A 1 -91.98 -17.61 -36.77
C MET A 1 -91.48 -16.23 -36.32
N LYS A 2 -91.67 -15.86 -35.05
CA LYS A 2 -91.12 -14.62 -34.45
C LYS A 2 -90.65 -14.81 -32.99
N ASN A 3 -90.59 -16.06 -32.52
CA ASN A 3 -90.30 -16.43 -31.13
C ASN A 3 -89.15 -17.46 -30.99
N TYR A 4 -88.36 -17.68 -32.03
CA TYR A 4 -87.18 -18.57 -31.99
C TYR A 4 -85.86 -17.75 -32.06
N GLU A 5 -85.83 -16.65 -32.81
CA GLU A 5 -84.63 -15.79 -32.96
C GLU A 5 -84.37 -14.86 -31.76
N ARG A 6 -85.36 -14.61 -30.90
CA ARG A 6 -85.18 -13.86 -29.64
C ARG A 6 -84.55 -14.68 -28.51
N ARG A 7 -84.41 -16.01 -28.66
CA ARG A 7 -83.75 -16.87 -27.67
C ARG A 7 -82.25 -17.08 -27.95
N MET A 8 -81.82 -16.98 -29.21
CA MET A 8 -80.39 -17.09 -29.58
C MET A 8 -79.59 -15.79 -29.35
N ALA A 9 -80.24 -14.62 -29.43
CA ALA A 9 -79.60 -13.34 -29.13
C ALA A 9 -79.35 -13.09 -27.62
N LYS A 10 -79.88 -13.96 -26.75
CA LYS A 10 -79.67 -13.90 -25.29
C LYS A 10 -78.57 -14.87 -24.81
N GLN A 11 -78.11 -15.79 -25.66
CA GLN A 11 -77.18 -16.87 -25.29
C GLN A 11 -75.78 -16.73 -25.92
N TYR A 12 -75.53 -15.65 -26.68
CA TYR A 12 -74.23 -15.32 -27.28
C TYR A 12 -73.64 -13.99 -26.81
N ARG A 13 -74.20 -13.40 -25.75
CA ARG A 13 -73.64 -12.21 -25.07
C ARG A 13 -72.97 -12.57 -23.74
N GLU A 14 -72.66 -13.85 -23.55
CA GLU A 14 -72.05 -14.44 -22.34
C GLU A 14 -70.65 -15.04 -22.59
N SER A 15 -70.04 -14.74 -23.74
CA SER A 15 -68.63 -15.07 -23.99
C SER A 15 -67.85 -13.80 -24.37
N GLN A 16 -66.91 -13.44 -23.50
CA GLN A 16 -65.86 -12.41 -23.65
C GLN A 16 -66.13 -11.00 -23.11
N THR A 17 -65.25 -10.61 -22.17
CA THR A 17 -64.85 -9.22 -21.81
C THR A 17 -65.87 -8.49 -20.93
N GLN A 18 -65.70 -8.26 -19.62
CA GLN A 18 -64.57 -7.69 -18.87
C GLN A 18 -64.69 -8.18 -17.41
N VAL A 19 -63.67 -8.84 -16.87
CA VAL A 19 -63.62 -9.18 -15.44
C VAL A 19 -63.13 -7.94 -14.71
N ALA A 20 -64.05 -7.18 -14.12
CA ALA A 20 -63.74 -6.04 -13.28
C ALA A 20 -63.27 -6.52 -11.90
N VAL A 21 -62.08 -6.05 -11.55
CA VAL A 21 -61.22 -6.36 -10.40
C VAL A 21 -61.97 -6.19 -9.08
N ALA A 22 -62.07 -7.26 -8.29
CA ALA A 22 -62.22 -7.15 -6.85
C ALA A 22 -60.80 -7.18 -6.27
N GLU A 23 -60.30 -6.02 -5.84
CA GLU A 23 -59.01 -5.91 -5.16
C GLU A 23 -59.11 -6.65 -3.83
N THR A 24 -58.59 -7.86 -3.76
CA THR A 24 -58.28 -8.50 -2.48
C THR A 24 -57.11 -7.74 -1.87
N PRO A 25 -57.21 -7.21 -0.65
CA PRO A 25 -56.09 -6.50 -0.04
C PRO A 25 -54.91 -7.46 0.08
N VAL A 26 -53.84 -7.15 -0.63
CA VAL A 26 -52.55 -7.85 -0.49
C VAL A 26 -52.09 -7.56 0.94
N PRO A 27 -51.78 -8.59 1.77
CA PRO A 27 -51.20 -8.33 3.07
C PRO A 27 -49.91 -7.51 2.90
N PRO A 28 -49.60 -6.57 3.79
CA PRO A 28 -48.38 -5.79 3.66
C PRO A 28 -47.20 -6.75 3.62
N VAL A 29 -46.41 -6.67 2.54
CA VAL A 29 -45.12 -7.34 2.46
C VAL A 29 -44.24 -6.66 3.50
N THR A 30 -43.96 -7.35 4.61
CA THR A 30 -42.93 -6.92 5.54
C THR A 30 -41.61 -7.01 4.80
N ILE A 31 -41.10 -5.86 4.33
CA ILE A 31 -39.71 -5.75 3.90
C ILE A 31 -38.88 -5.96 5.16
N ILE A 32 -38.36 -7.17 5.37
CA ILE A 32 -37.29 -7.37 6.33
C ILE A 32 -36.11 -6.61 5.72
N PRO A 33 -35.60 -5.53 6.35
CA PRO A 33 -34.39 -4.92 5.87
C PRO A 33 -33.32 -6.01 5.95
N VAL A 34 -32.82 -6.46 4.79
CA VAL A 34 -31.57 -7.20 4.77
C VAL A 34 -30.56 -6.22 5.31
N LYS A 35 -30.10 -6.44 6.57
CA LYS A 35 -29.01 -5.67 7.14
C LYS A 35 -27.86 -5.82 6.14
N GLU A 36 -27.53 -4.73 5.44
CA GLU A 36 -26.30 -4.68 4.64
C GLU A 36 -25.18 -5.18 5.56
N PRO A 37 -24.29 -6.07 5.08
CA PRO A 37 -23.19 -6.49 5.92
C PRO A 37 -22.49 -5.21 6.37
N GLU A 38 -22.46 -4.99 7.69
CA GLU A 38 -21.63 -3.95 8.27
C GLU A 38 -20.22 -4.27 7.78
N VAL A 39 -19.76 -3.49 6.80
CA VAL A 39 -18.33 -3.48 6.47
C VAL A 39 -17.70 -2.91 7.72
N ILE A 40 -17.20 -3.80 8.57
CA ILE A 40 -16.33 -3.42 9.67
C ILE A 40 -15.07 -2.91 8.98
N VAL A 41 -15.06 -1.60 8.70
CA VAL A 41 -13.84 -0.91 8.34
C VAL A 41 -13.06 -0.88 9.65
N GLU A 42 -12.23 -1.89 9.88
CA GLU A 42 -11.21 -1.75 10.89
C GLU A 42 -10.44 -0.46 10.58
N PRO A 43 -10.27 0.46 11.55
CA PRO A 43 -9.56 1.69 11.30
C PRO A 43 -8.12 1.31 10.94
N VAL A 44 -7.81 1.34 9.64
CA VAL A 44 -6.43 1.27 9.17
C VAL A 44 -5.79 2.57 9.64
N GLN A 45 -4.99 2.46 10.70
CA GLN A 45 -4.32 3.58 11.35
C GLN A 45 -3.06 3.99 10.57
N GLU A 46 -3.11 3.91 9.23
CA GLU A 46 -2.04 4.37 8.36
C GLU A 46 -2.34 5.83 7.99
N GLU A 47 -1.50 6.74 8.45
CA GLU A 47 -1.62 8.16 8.11
C GLU A 47 -0.74 8.47 6.89
N TYR A 48 -1.38 8.99 5.83
CA TYR A 48 -0.70 9.39 4.61
C TYR A 48 -0.77 10.90 4.43
N ALA A 49 0.37 11.55 4.22
CA ALA A 49 0.37 12.97 3.89
C ALA A 49 -0.24 13.22 2.49
N TYR A 50 -0.99 14.29 2.33
CA TYR A 50 -1.58 14.64 1.04
C TYR A 50 -0.52 14.82 -0.04
N LEU A 51 -0.84 14.36 -1.25
CA LEU A 51 -0.03 14.62 -2.44
C LEU A 51 -0.25 16.08 -2.90
N ILE A 52 0.81 16.88 -2.85
CA ILE A 52 0.82 18.26 -3.36
C ILE A 52 1.59 18.25 -4.68
N GLU A 53 0.91 18.60 -5.77
CA GLU A 53 1.56 18.76 -7.08
C GLU A 53 2.40 20.03 -7.14
N ASN A 54 3.56 19.93 -7.80
CA ASN A 54 4.41 21.08 -8.05
C ASN A 54 3.81 21.98 -9.13
N GLU A 55 3.90 23.29 -8.92
CA GLU A 55 3.52 24.28 -9.94
C GLU A 55 4.49 24.30 -11.12
N TYR A 56 3.99 24.68 -12.29
CA TYR A 56 4.85 24.98 -13.44
C TYR A 56 5.60 26.30 -13.20
N LEU A 57 6.93 26.25 -13.38
CA LEU A 57 7.81 27.39 -13.19
C LEU A 57 8.43 27.81 -14.53
N ASP A 58 8.60 29.12 -14.73
CA ASP A 58 9.30 29.66 -15.88
C ASP A 58 10.80 29.34 -15.79
N PRO A 59 11.38 28.58 -16.73
CA PRO A 59 12.80 28.21 -16.70
C PRO A 59 13.75 29.41 -16.87
N PHE A 60 13.30 30.54 -17.45
CA PHE A 60 14.13 31.74 -17.51
C PHE A 60 14.24 32.45 -16.17
N ALA A 61 13.20 32.36 -15.33
CA ALA A 61 13.20 32.93 -13.98
C ALA A 61 13.78 31.96 -12.94
N LYS A 62 13.49 30.66 -13.07
CA LYS A 62 13.92 29.59 -12.15
C LYS A 62 14.59 28.46 -12.93
N PRO A 63 15.86 28.63 -13.35
CA PRO A 63 16.55 27.69 -14.25
C PRO A 63 17.07 26.42 -13.55
N LEU A 64 16.81 26.26 -12.25
CA LEU A 64 17.33 25.17 -11.44
C LEU A 64 16.17 24.34 -10.86
N SER A 65 16.27 23.02 -11.04
CA SER A 65 15.43 22.04 -10.36
C SER A 65 16.24 21.31 -9.31
N THR A 66 15.66 21.14 -8.13
CA THR A 66 16.26 20.39 -7.01
C THR A 66 15.35 19.23 -6.65
N PHE A 67 15.93 18.07 -6.43
CA PHE A 67 15.24 16.88 -5.97
C PHE A 67 16.10 16.20 -4.90
N SER A 68 15.45 15.44 -4.03
CA SER A 68 16.16 14.65 -3.01
C SER A 68 16.91 13.49 -3.68
N ILE A 69 18.03 13.10 -3.10
CA ILE A 69 18.71 11.84 -3.44
C ILE A 69 18.19 10.67 -2.60
N ASP A 70 17.32 10.94 -1.64
CA ASP A 70 16.70 9.90 -0.82
C ASP A 70 15.79 9.01 -1.68
N VAL A 71 15.81 7.73 -1.40
CA VAL A 71 15.09 6.71 -2.19
C VAL A 71 14.24 5.89 -1.24
N ASP A 72 12.97 6.26 -1.14
CA ASP A 72 11.96 5.48 -0.44
C ASP A 72 11.25 4.51 -1.41
N ASN A 73 10.92 3.33 -0.89
CA ASN A 73 10.27 2.22 -1.63
C ASN A 73 9.07 1.64 -0.85
N ALA A 74 8.67 2.32 0.21
CA ALA A 74 7.69 1.85 1.18
C ALA A 74 6.28 1.87 0.57
N SER A 75 5.91 2.94 -0.11
CA SER A 75 4.63 3.14 -0.78
C SER A 75 4.33 2.04 -1.80
N TYR A 76 5.29 1.67 -2.66
CA TYR A 76 5.09 0.56 -3.61
C TYR A 76 4.91 -0.77 -2.86
N THR A 77 5.75 -1.03 -1.87
CA THR A 77 5.70 -2.28 -1.09
C THR A 77 4.38 -2.42 -0.36
N ASN A 78 3.90 -1.35 0.28
CA ASN A 78 2.63 -1.35 0.99
C ASN A 78 1.45 -1.45 0.03
N THR A 79 1.47 -0.71 -1.08
CA THR A 79 0.44 -0.82 -2.12
C THR A 79 0.33 -2.25 -2.65
N ARG A 80 1.47 -2.89 -2.96
CA ARG A 80 1.48 -4.30 -3.38
C ARG A 80 0.89 -5.23 -2.34
N ARG A 81 1.19 -5.02 -1.05
CA ARG A 81 0.60 -5.79 0.06
C ARG A 81 -0.93 -5.65 0.06
N ILE A 82 -1.44 -4.42 0.05
CA ILE A 82 -2.88 -4.12 0.08
C ILE A 82 -3.60 -4.73 -1.14
N LEU A 83 -3.00 -4.63 -2.33
CA LEU A 83 -3.53 -5.24 -3.55
C LEU A 83 -3.56 -6.77 -3.47
N ASN A 84 -2.54 -7.40 -2.90
CA ASN A 84 -2.50 -8.85 -2.68
C ASN A 84 -3.52 -9.32 -1.64
N GLU A 85 -3.94 -8.45 -0.73
CA GLU A 85 -5.05 -8.66 0.22
C GLU A 85 -6.43 -8.45 -0.44
N GLY A 86 -6.48 -8.12 -1.74
CA GLY A 86 -7.73 -7.94 -2.49
C GLY A 86 -8.40 -6.59 -2.26
N ARG A 87 -7.67 -5.60 -1.74
CA ARG A 87 -8.15 -4.25 -1.47
C ARG A 87 -7.44 -3.23 -2.36
N LEU A 88 -8.07 -2.09 -2.56
CA LEU A 88 -7.41 -0.93 -3.17
C LEU A 88 -6.71 -0.11 -2.08
N PRO A 89 -5.51 0.44 -2.35
CA PRO A 89 -4.86 1.38 -1.44
C PRO A 89 -5.61 2.72 -1.42
N ASP A 90 -5.44 3.48 -0.35
CA ASP A 90 -5.84 4.88 -0.33
C ASP A 90 -5.05 5.67 -1.39
N TYR A 91 -5.67 6.71 -1.94
CA TYR A 91 -5.04 7.52 -2.98
C TYR A 91 -3.70 8.12 -2.51
N ASP A 92 -3.68 8.67 -1.29
CA ASP A 92 -2.49 9.30 -0.71
C ASP A 92 -1.41 8.27 -0.29
N ALA A 93 -1.73 6.98 -0.28
CA ALA A 93 -0.76 5.91 -0.04
C ALA A 93 0.16 5.66 -1.24
N VAL A 94 -0.23 6.12 -2.45
CA VAL A 94 0.52 5.93 -3.69
C VAL A 94 1.42 7.13 -3.97
N ARG A 95 2.69 7.01 -3.60
CA ARG A 95 3.74 8.01 -3.89
C ARG A 95 4.36 7.68 -5.24
N ILE A 96 4.14 8.56 -6.22
CA ILE A 96 4.62 8.37 -7.60
C ILE A 96 6.14 8.14 -7.64
N GLU A 97 6.90 8.91 -6.86
CA GLU A 97 8.36 8.79 -6.82
C GLU A 97 8.84 7.43 -6.31
N GLU A 98 8.23 6.90 -5.24
CA GLU A 98 8.59 5.60 -4.68
C GLU A 98 8.21 4.44 -5.61
N PHE A 99 7.16 4.60 -6.42
CA PHE A 99 6.80 3.64 -7.45
C PHE A 99 7.82 3.59 -8.58
N ILE A 100 8.32 4.74 -9.00
CA ILE A 100 9.36 4.82 -10.04
C ILE A 100 10.66 4.25 -9.47
N ASN A 101 11.01 4.60 -8.23
CA ASN A 101 12.25 4.22 -7.55
C ASN A 101 12.33 2.75 -7.13
N TYR A 102 11.20 2.06 -7.00
CA TYR A 102 11.17 0.65 -6.57
C TYR A 102 11.94 -0.30 -7.48
N PHE A 103 11.99 0.00 -8.79
CA PHE A 103 12.57 -0.90 -9.78
C PHE A 103 14.06 -0.63 -10.01
N ASP A 104 14.83 -1.69 -10.21
CA ASP A 104 16.24 -1.59 -10.61
C ASP A 104 16.34 -1.40 -12.13
N TYR A 105 16.86 -0.25 -12.56
CA TYR A 105 17.04 0.11 -13.96
C TYR A 105 18.46 -0.16 -14.49
N GLN A 106 19.32 -0.81 -13.70
CA GLN A 106 20.68 -1.22 -14.12
C GLN A 106 21.53 -0.06 -14.66
N TYR A 107 21.43 1.10 -14.03
CA TYR A 107 22.20 2.28 -14.43
C TYR A 107 23.70 2.03 -14.44
N LEU A 108 24.39 2.67 -15.38
CA LEU A 108 25.84 2.61 -15.46
C LEU A 108 26.47 3.23 -14.23
N LYS A 109 27.53 2.59 -13.72
CA LYS A 109 28.32 3.10 -12.61
C LYS A 109 29.26 4.21 -13.09
N PRO A 110 29.65 5.16 -12.21
CA PRO A 110 30.64 6.17 -12.56
C PRO A 110 31.97 5.52 -12.94
N THR A 111 32.55 5.93 -14.07
CA THR A 111 33.85 5.44 -14.56
C THR A 111 34.96 6.47 -14.47
N ASP A 112 34.64 7.72 -14.15
CA ASP A 112 35.52 8.89 -14.23
C ASP A 112 35.91 9.45 -12.84
N LYS A 113 35.88 8.59 -11.81
CA LYS A 113 36.15 8.92 -10.39
C LYS A 113 35.21 9.97 -9.79
N LYS A 114 34.11 10.31 -10.48
CA LYS A 114 33.03 11.10 -9.89
C LYS A 114 32.21 10.22 -8.93
N PRO A 115 31.59 10.83 -7.89
CA PRO A 115 30.84 10.06 -6.89
C PRO A 115 29.58 9.38 -7.45
N PHE A 116 29.04 9.87 -8.58
CA PHE A 116 27.88 9.30 -9.23
C PHE A 116 27.92 9.49 -10.75
N ALA A 117 27.25 8.60 -11.47
CA ALA A 117 26.88 8.75 -12.87
C ALA A 117 25.45 9.27 -13.00
N VAL A 118 25.18 10.00 -14.07
CA VAL A 118 23.84 10.53 -14.40
C VAL A 118 23.38 9.89 -15.70
N ASP A 119 22.20 9.33 -15.67
CA ASP A 119 21.48 8.80 -16.83
C ASP A 119 20.25 9.65 -17.09
N LEU A 120 20.04 10.07 -18.34
CA LEU A 120 18.94 10.95 -18.72
C LEU A 120 18.17 10.32 -19.87
N GLU A 121 16.88 10.13 -19.65
CA GLU A 121 15.96 9.67 -20.68
C GLU A 121 14.78 10.62 -20.80
N THR A 122 14.25 10.72 -22.01
CA THR A 122 13.05 11.52 -22.27
C THR A 122 12.02 10.70 -23.01
N ALA A 123 10.75 10.93 -22.69
CA ALA A 123 9.61 10.29 -23.32
C ALA A 123 8.50 11.31 -23.60
N GLU A 124 7.65 11.01 -24.56
CA GLU A 124 6.41 11.78 -24.76
C GLU A 124 5.49 11.58 -23.55
N CYS A 125 4.87 12.65 -23.08
CA CYS A 125 3.94 12.57 -21.97
C CYS A 125 2.57 12.06 -22.46
N PRO A 126 2.08 10.90 -21.98
CA PRO A 126 0.89 10.29 -22.56
C PRO A 126 -0.40 11.04 -22.21
N TRP A 127 -0.41 11.86 -21.15
CA TRP A 127 -1.57 12.66 -20.73
C TRP A 127 -1.47 14.15 -21.10
N ASN A 128 -0.32 14.64 -21.57
CA ASN A 128 -0.16 16.03 -21.98
C ASN A 128 0.79 16.15 -23.19
N LYS A 129 0.24 16.38 -24.37
CA LYS A 129 1.02 16.44 -25.63
C LYS A 129 1.93 17.66 -25.76
N GLU A 130 1.78 18.66 -24.90
CA GLU A 130 2.62 19.87 -24.90
C GLU A 130 3.87 19.70 -24.02
N THR A 131 3.95 18.62 -23.24
CA THR A 131 5.07 18.38 -22.31
C THR A 131 5.77 17.06 -22.60
N LYS A 132 6.98 16.92 -22.06
CA LYS A 132 7.75 15.68 -22.08
C LYS A 132 8.03 15.21 -20.66
N LEU A 133 8.17 13.90 -20.51
CA LEU A 133 8.68 13.30 -19.29
C LEU A 133 10.19 13.20 -19.40
N VAL A 134 10.88 13.58 -18.32
CA VAL A 134 12.33 13.40 -18.17
C VAL A 134 12.55 12.51 -16.97
N ARG A 135 13.29 11.42 -17.18
CA ARG A 135 13.74 10.53 -16.12
C ARG A 135 15.22 10.80 -15.85
N ILE A 136 15.54 11.05 -14.59
CA ILE A 136 16.91 11.29 -14.14
C ILE A 136 17.32 10.12 -13.26
N GLY A 137 18.20 9.26 -13.77
CA GLY A 137 18.84 8.19 -13.02
C GLY A 137 20.13 8.68 -12.39
N LEU A 138 20.31 8.43 -11.09
CA LEU A 138 21.57 8.67 -10.39
C LEU A 138 22.11 7.35 -9.84
N GLN A 139 23.35 7.01 -10.20
CA GLN A 139 24.01 5.81 -9.72
C GLN A 139 25.33 6.15 -9.05
N GLY A 140 25.42 5.89 -7.75
CA GLY A 140 26.66 6.01 -6.98
C GLY A 140 27.62 4.86 -7.22
N GLU A 141 28.85 5.00 -6.71
CA GLU A 141 29.77 3.86 -6.62
C GLU A 141 29.20 2.76 -5.72
N VAL A 142 29.31 1.51 -6.17
CA VAL A 142 28.93 0.35 -5.36
C VAL A 142 30.11 -0.03 -4.48
N ILE A 143 30.02 0.31 -3.19
CA ILE A 143 31.01 -0.07 -2.19
C ILE A 143 30.82 -1.56 -1.84
N LYS A 144 31.89 -2.32 -2.00
CA LYS A 144 31.91 -3.74 -1.63
C LYS A 144 31.78 -3.89 -0.12
N LYS A 145 30.98 -4.86 0.34
CA LYS A 145 30.73 -5.07 1.77
C LYS A 145 32.00 -5.42 2.54
N GLU A 146 32.98 -6.03 1.88
CA GLU A 146 34.26 -6.45 2.48
C GLU A 146 35.13 -5.27 2.89
N ILE A 147 34.99 -4.11 2.24
CA ILE A 147 35.76 -2.90 2.56
C ILE A 147 35.00 -1.93 3.48
N MET A 148 33.73 -2.19 3.76
CA MET A 148 32.98 -1.37 4.71
C MET A 148 33.50 -1.56 6.14
N PRO A 149 33.62 -0.49 6.94
CA PRO A 149 33.99 -0.63 8.35
C PRO A 149 32.92 -1.46 9.10
N PRO A 150 33.29 -2.13 10.22
CA PRO A 150 32.32 -2.78 11.08
C PRO A 150 31.22 -1.81 11.52
N THR A 151 29.97 -2.25 11.47
CA THR A 151 28.82 -1.43 11.83
C THR A 151 28.33 -1.76 13.24
N ASN A 152 27.81 -0.77 13.97
CA ASN A 152 27.11 -0.97 15.23
C ASN A 152 25.71 -0.39 15.12
N LEU A 153 24.69 -1.24 15.08
CA LEU A 153 23.29 -0.85 14.92
C LEU A 153 22.57 -0.89 16.27
N VAL A 154 21.88 0.20 16.63
CA VAL A 154 21.10 0.28 17.87
C VAL A 154 19.63 0.41 17.50
N PHE A 155 18.82 -0.56 17.88
CA PHE A 155 17.38 -0.58 17.63
C PHE A 155 16.62 -0.13 18.87
N LEU A 156 15.73 0.84 18.69
CA LEU A 156 14.69 1.19 19.66
C LEU A 156 13.39 0.56 19.18
N VAL A 157 12.85 -0.41 19.93
CA VAL A 157 11.70 -1.21 19.53
C VAL A 157 10.51 -0.94 20.46
N ASP A 158 9.38 -0.54 19.90
CA ASP A 158 8.14 -0.42 20.65
C ASP A 158 7.56 -1.82 20.93
N VAL A 159 7.31 -2.12 22.21
CA VAL A 159 6.73 -3.39 22.70
C VAL A 159 5.39 -3.17 23.42
N SER A 160 4.75 -2.03 23.17
CA SER A 160 3.43 -1.69 23.71
C SER A 160 2.34 -2.67 23.24
N GLY A 161 1.22 -2.71 23.97
CA GLY A 161 0.10 -3.60 23.64
C GLY A 161 -0.46 -3.41 22.23
N SER A 162 -0.39 -2.19 21.67
CA SER A 162 -0.83 -1.91 20.29
C SER A 162 0.05 -2.56 19.21
N MET A 163 1.21 -3.10 19.58
CA MET A 163 2.14 -3.78 18.69
C MET A 163 1.91 -5.30 18.58
N GLN A 164 0.90 -5.86 19.26
CA GLN A 164 0.67 -7.31 19.34
C GLN A 164 0.12 -7.96 18.05
N GLU A 165 -0.41 -7.17 17.12
CA GLU A 165 -0.93 -7.69 15.85
C GLU A 165 0.19 -8.34 14.99
N GLU A 166 -0.14 -9.36 14.20
CA GLU A 166 0.84 -10.15 13.43
C GLU A 166 1.72 -9.31 12.49
N ASN A 167 1.17 -8.24 11.93
CA ASN A 167 1.84 -7.31 11.02
C ASN A 167 2.67 -6.22 11.74
N LYS A 168 2.79 -6.26 13.08
CA LYS A 168 3.53 -5.28 13.90
C LYS A 168 4.76 -5.90 14.56
N LEU A 169 4.80 -6.06 15.89
CA LEU A 169 5.97 -6.59 16.61
C LEU A 169 6.41 -7.98 16.11
N PRO A 170 5.50 -8.94 15.82
CA PRO A 170 5.90 -10.22 15.24
C PRO A 170 6.64 -10.07 13.90
N LEU A 171 6.18 -9.17 13.03
CA LEU A 171 6.85 -8.85 11.77
C LEU A 171 8.20 -8.13 11.99
N VAL A 172 8.29 -7.23 12.98
CA VAL A 172 9.56 -6.60 13.39
C VAL A 172 10.56 -7.65 13.85
N LYS A 173 10.15 -8.60 14.69
CA LYS A 173 11.01 -9.73 15.13
C LYS A 173 11.54 -10.51 13.94
N GLN A 174 10.68 -10.88 12.98
CA GLN A 174 11.09 -11.58 11.77
C GLN A 174 12.08 -10.75 10.93
N SER A 175 11.82 -9.45 10.79
CA SER A 175 12.66 -8.54 10.01
C SER A 175 14.05 -8.38 10.64
N LEU A 176 14.14 -8.26 11.97
CA LEU A 176 15.40 -8.23 12.71
C LEU A 176 16.18 -9.53 12.53
N LYS A 177 15.52 -10.70 12.56
CA LYS A 177 16.19 -11.99 12.30
C LYS A 177 16.79 -12.06 10.89
N VAL A 178 16.04 -11.61 9.88
CA VAL A 178 16.55 -11.54 8.49
C VAL A 178 17.75 -10.59 8.38
N LEU A 179 17.69 -9.44 9.06
CA LEU A 179 18.82 -8.51 9.10
C LEU A 179 20.07 -9.18 9.70
N ILE A 180 19.95 -9.84 10.85
CA ILE A 180 21.06 -10.53 11.53
C ILE A 180 21.69 -11.61 10.65
N GLU A 181 20.90 -12.33 9.86
CA GLU A 181 21.45 -13.32 8.93
C GLU A 181 22.35 -12.70 7.87
N ASN A 182 22.09 -11.44 7.52
CA ASN A 182 22.89 -10.68 6.58
C ASN A 182 24.01 -9.86 7.23
N MET A 183 24.16 -9.83 8.56
CA MET A 183 25.26 -9.08 9.21
C MET A 183 26.56 -9.89 9.26
N ARG A 184 27.71 -9.20 9.24
CA ARG A 184 29.03 -9.86 9.35
C ARG A 184 29.33 -10.14 10.82
N PRO A 185 30.14 -11.16 11.14
CA PRO A 185 30.56 -11.43 12.52
C PRO A 185 31.20 -10.23 13.24
N SER A 186 31.85 -9.33 12.51
CA SER A 186 32.45 -8.10 13.05
C SER A 186 31.44 -7.01 13.40
N ASP A 187 30.23 -7.06 12.84
CA ASP A 187 29.19 -6.07 13.10
C ASP A 187 28.56 -6.30 14.48
N HIS A 188 27.93 -5.28 15.05
CA HIS A 188 27.32 -5.31 16.38
C HIS A 188 25.88 -4.84 16.33
N ILE A 189 25.06 -5.38 17.23
CA ILE A 189 23.68 -4.96 17.44
C ILE A 189 23.39 -4.71 18.92
N ALA A 190 22.64 -3.67 19.22
CA ALA A 190 22.02 -3.44 20.52
C ALA A 190 20.51 -3.25 20.35
N ILE A 191 19.72 -3.69 21.33
CA ILE A 191 18.26 -3.58 21.31
C ILE A 191 17.81 -2.96 22.62
N VAL A 192 17.04 -1.88 22.49
CA VAL A 192 16.37 -1.18 23.58
C VAL A 192 14.87 -1.29 23.32
N SER A 193 14.12 -1.81 24.28
CA SER A 193 12.66 -1.79 24.20
C SER A 193 12.12 -0.49 24.78
N TYR A 194 11.08 0.03 24.16
CA TYR A 194 10.33 1.17 24.65
C TYR A 194 8.86 0.77 24.79
N ALA A 195 8.29 1.04 25.97
CA ALA A 195 6.86 0.99 26.23
C ALA A 195 6.59 1.98 27.38
N GLY A 196 5.82 1.59 28.41
CA GLY A 196 5.63 2.38 29.63
C GLY A 196 6.93 2.74 30.37
N ALA A 197 8.02 1.99 30.15
CA ALA A 197 9.39 2.34 30.53
C ALA A 197 10.38 1.86 29.45
N ALA A 198 11.51 2.55 29.30
CA ALA A 198 12.60 2.11 28.44
C ALA A 198 13.47 1.07 29.15
N GLY A 199 13.83 -0.01 28.46
CA GLY A 199 14.63 -1.10 29.00
C GLY A 199 15.67 -1.60 28.00
N LEU A 200 16.89 -1.88 28.47
CA LEU A 200 17.90 -2.53 27.66
C LEU A 200 17.55 -4.01 27.52
N VAL A 201 17.29 -4.46 26.30
CA VAL A 201 16.98 -5.88 26.00
C VAL A 201 18.26 -6.63 25.65
N LEU A 202 19.12 -5.99 24.87
CA LEU A 202 20.39 -6.55 24.43
C LEU A 202 21.44 -5.44 24.40
N ALA A 203 22.51 -5.59 25.21
CA ALA A 203 23.69 -4.75 25.11
C ALA A 203 24.36 -4.91 23.73
N SER A 204 25.20 -3.96 23.32
CA SER A 204 25.93 -4.07 22.05
C SER A 204 26.70 -5.39 21.98
N THR A 205 26.23 -6.28 21.11
CA THR A 205 26.66 -7.67 21.00
C THR A 205 27.11 -7.93 19.57
N SER A 206 28.25 -8.59 19.41
CA SER A 206 28.76 -8.98 18.09
C SER A 206 27.79 -9.93 17.39
N CYS A 207 27.58 -9.72 16.09
CA CYS A 207 26.75 -10.56 15.22
C CYS A 207 27.37 -11.95 14.97
N PHE A 208 28.53 -12.26 15.55
CA PHE A 208 29.00 -13.63 15.72
C PHE A 208 28.09 -14.43 16.66
N GLU A 209 27.56 -13.79 17.71
CA GLU A 209 26.71 -14.40 18.74
C GLU A 209 25.23 -14.47 18.32
N LYS A 210 24.96 -14.97 17.10
CA LYS A 210 23.61 -14.98 16.50
C LYS A 210 22.55 -15.63 17.39
N GLU A 211 22.89 -16.69 18.11
CA GLU A 211 21.95 -17.38 19.00
C GLU A 211 21.50 -16.50 20.17
N ILE A 212 22.41 -15.73 20.77
CA ILE A 212 22.11 -14.81 21.86
C ILE A 212 21.20 -13.70 21.36
N ILE A 213 21.52 -13.14 20.18
CA ILE A 213 20.73 -12.08 19.55
C ILE A 213 19.32 -12.58 19.21
N ASN A 214 19.20 -13.76 18.59
CA ASN A 214 17.90 -14.33 18.21
C ASN A 214 17.02 -14.60 19.45
N LYS A 215 17.58 -15.10 20.55
CA LYS A 215 16.87 -15.26 21.82
C LYS A 215 16.40 -13.93 22.38
N ALA A 216 17.22 -12.87 22.31
CA ALA A 216 16.83 -11.54 22.75
C ALA A 216 15.67 -10.99 21.91
N ILE A 217 15.70 -11.18 20.58
CA ILE A 217 14.60 -10.79 19.68
C ILE A 217 13.32 -11.56 20.01
N ASP A 218 13.41 -12.86 20.29
CA ASP A 218 12.24 -13.67 20.63
C ASP A 218 11.54 -13.22 21.92
N ASN A 219 12.33 -12.69 22.87
CA ASN A 219 11.85 -12.20 24.16
C ASN A 219 11.33 -10.76 24.16
N LEU A 220 11.29 -10.07 23.00
CA LEU A 220 10.64 -8.75 22.87
C LEU A 220 9.13 -8.80 23.10
#